data_AF-A0A7C6ZUN7-F1
#
_entry.id   AF-A0A7C6ZUN7-F1
#
_cell.length_a   1.000
_cell.length_b   1.000
_cell.length_c   1.000
_cell.angle_alpha   90.00
_cell.angle_beta   90.00
_cell.angle_gamma   90.00
#
_symmetry.space_group_name_H-M   'P 1'
#
loop_
_entity.id
_entity.type
_entity.pdbx_description
1 polymer ?
#
loop_
_entity_poly.entity_id
_entity_poly.type
_entity_poly.pdbx_seq_one_letter_code
_entity_poly.pdbx_strand_id
1 'polypeptide(L)'
;MNTDVAMHRDIERTVIKILRALPPNRAAQLVDFARFLEAQILSEELVQKEDMAEIEADEAQWDALLATDAAQILLENLADEALAEYRAGATRPMAFREGRIVPG
;
A
#
# COMPACT_ATOMS: atom_id res chain seq x y z
N MET A 1 -17.54 14.62 27.03
CA MET A 1 -18.03 13.37 26.39
C MET A 1 -18.23 13.63 24.90
N ASN A 2 -17.42 13.00 24.06
CA ASN A 2 -17.84 12.29 22.85
C ASN A 2 -18.62 13.02 21.73
N THR A 3 -18.42 14.32 21.49
CA THR A 3 -19.02 14.96 20.29
C THR A 3 -18.49 14.34 19.00
N ASP A 4 -17.20 14.03 18.95
CA ASP A 4 -16.53 13.42 17.80
C ASP A 4 -16.98 11.98 17.56
N VAL A 5 -17.08 11.21 18.65
CA VAL A 5 -17.57 9.82 18.64
C VAL A 5 -19.07 9.74 18.29
N ALA A 6 -19.86 10.74 18.66
CA ALA A 6 -21.27 10.82 18.28
C ALA A 6 -21.41 11.16 16.79
N MET A 7 -20.62 12.12 16.30
CA MET A 7 -20.60 12.52 14.89
C MET A 7 -20.17 11.37 13.97
N HIS A 8 -19.15 10.60 14.34
CA HIS A 8 -18.74 9.40 13.59
C HIS A 8 -19.84 8.34 13.51
N ARG A 9 -20.58 8.09 14.60
CA ARG A 9 -21.70 7.13 14.59
C ARG A 9 -22.87 7.60 13.72
N ASP A 10 -23.14 8.90 13.69
CA ASP A 10 -24.20 9.46 12.84
C ASP A 10 -23.84 9.38 11.34
N ILE A 11 -22.57 9.61 11.00
CA ILE A 11 -22.04 9.42 9.64
C ILE A 11 -22.11 7.93 9.25
N GLU A 12 -21.61 7.03 10.09
CA GLU A 12 -21.67 5.58 9.85
C GLU A 12 -23.09 5.09 9.57
N ARG A 13 -24.04 5.47 10.43
CA ARG A 13 -25.45 5.11 10.27
C ARG A 13 -26.03 5.65 8.96
N THR A 14 -25.63 6.84 8.55
CA THR A 14 -26.10 7.46 7.29
C THR A 14 -25.55 6.70 6.08
N VAL A 15 -24.26 6.38 6.08
CA VAL A 15 -23.62 5.60 4.99
C VAL A 15 -24.25 4.22 4.86
N ILE A 16 -24.49 3.51 5.97
CA ILE A 16 -25.15 2.19 5.95
C ILE A 16 -26.57 2.28 5.37
N LYS A 17 -27.34 3.32 5.72
CA LYS A 17 -28.69 3.52 5.17
C LYS A 17 -28.65 3.74 3.66
N ILE A 18 -27.70 4.54 3.17
CA ILE A 18 -27.52 4.80 1.73
C ILE A 18 -27.15 3.50 1.01
N LEU A 19 -26.17 2.75 1.50
CA LEU A 19 -25.73 1.48 0.91
C LEU A 19 -26.88 0.48 0.78
N ARG A 20 -27.78 0.38 1.77
CA ARG A 20 -28.93 -0.53 1.73
C ARG A 20 -30.00 -0.14 0.70
N ALA A 21 -30.08 1.13 0.33
CA ALA A 21 -31.08 1.64 -0.60
C ALA A 21 -30.59 1.61 -2.07
N LEU A 22 -29.30 1.39 -2.30
CA LEU A 22 -28.70 1.46 -3.63
C LEU A 22 -28.79 0.13 -4.37
N PRO A 23 -29.00 0.16 -5.70
CA PRO A 23 -28.79 -1.00 -6.55
C PRO A 23 -27.33 -1.50 -6.49
N PRO A 24 -27.07 -2.81 -6.70
CA PRO A 24 -25.75 -3.41 -6.48
C PRO A 24 -24.61 -2.73 -7.24
N ASN A 25 -24.84 -2.27 -8.47
CA ASN A 25 -23.85 -1.56 -9.27
C ASN A 25 -23.46 -0.20 -8.68
N ARG A 26 -24.40 0.51 -8.03
CA ARG A 26 -24.13 1.79 -7.36
C ARG A 26 -23.51 1.58 -5.99
N ALA A 27 -23.86 0.50 -5.28
CA ALA A 27 -23.20 0.11 -4.05
C ALA A 27 -21.72 -0.23 -4.29
N ALA A 28 -21.41 -0.95 -5.37
CA ALA A 28 -20.02 -1.25 -5.77
C ALA A 28 -19.20 0.04 -6.00
N GLN A 29 -19.77 1.03 -6.69
CA GLN A 29 -19.12 2.34 -6.90
C GLN A 29 -18.80 3.06 -5.59
N LEU A 30 -19.67 2.99 -4.58
CA LEU A 30 -19.40 3.57 -3.27
C LEU A 30 -18.27 2.84 -2.54
N VAL A 31 -18.19 1.51 -2.67
CA VAL A 31 -17.08 0.72 -2.11
C VAL A 31 -15.77 1.10 -2.78
N ASP A 32 -15.76 1.24 -4.10
CA ASP A 32 -14.56 1.66 -4.84
C ASP A 32 -14.13 3.08 -4.46
N PHE A 33 -15.08 4.00 -4.27
CA PHE A 33 -14.78 5.35 -3.81
C PHE A 33 -14.24 5.36 -2.37
N ALA A 34 -14.79 4.54 -1.46
CA ALA A 34 -14.26 4.41 -0.11
C ALA A 34 -12.82 3.86 -0.10
N ARG A 35 -12.52 2.89 -0.98
CA ARG A 35 -11.15 2.39 -1.17
C ARG A 35 -10.20 3.45 -1.73
N PHE A 36 -10.69 4.28 -2.65
CA PHE A 36 -9.91 5.41 -3.16
C PHE A 36 -9.55 6.39 -2.03
N LEU A 37 -10.50 6.74 -1.14
CA LEU A 37 -10.22 7.60 0.01
C LEU A 37 -9.26 6.94 1.01
N GLU A 38 -9.38 5.63 1.28
CA GLU A 38 -8.41 4.87 2.09
C GLU A 38 -7.00 4.96 1.49
N ALA A 39 -6.88 4.81 0.17
CA ALA A 39 -5.59 4.93 -0.53
C ALA A 39 -5.05 6.37 -0.53
N GLN A 40 -5.90 7.39 -0.61
CA GLN A 40 -5.47 8.79 -0.49
C GLN A 40 -4.92 9.10 0.89
N ILE A 41 -5.52 8.60 1.97
CA ILE A 41 -5.00 8.79 3.33
C ILE A 41 -3.60 8.18 3.44
N LEU A 42 -3.43 6.94 2.97
CA LEU A 42 -2.11 6.28 2.92
C LEU A 42 -1.12 7.06 2.05
N SER A 43 -1.56 7.56 0.89
CA SER A 43 -0.73 8.36 0.00
C SER A 43 -0.36 9.71 0.61
N GLU A 44 -1.26 10.38 1.32
CA GLU A 44 -0.98 11.64 2.01
C GLU A 44 0.02 11.41 3.14
N GLU A 45 -0.13 10.33 3.92
CA GLU A 45 0.85 9.92 4.93
C GLU A 45 2.24 9.63 4.33
N LEU A 46 2.30 9.10 3.10
CA LEU A 46 3.53 8.83 2.37
C LEU A 46 4.13 10.08 1.69
N VAL A 47 3.30 10.95 1.11
CA VAL A 47 3.71 12.15 0.35
C VAL A 47 4.16 13.29 1.28
N GLN A 48 3.75 13.30 2.54
CA GLN A 48 4.08 14.35 3.52
C GLN A 48 5.55 14.42 3.96
N LYS A 49 6.51 13.72 3.32
CA LYS A 49 7.81 13.48 3.97
C LYS A 49 9.10 13.81 3.24
N GLU A 50 9.11 14.07 1.93
CA GLU A 50 10.40 14.25 1.24
C GLU A 50 10.38 15.50 0.34
N ASP A 51 11.32 16.40 0.59
CA ASP A 51 11.60 17.52 -0.32
C ASP A 51 12.23 16.98 -1.62
N MET A 52 11.97 17.63 -2.75
CA MET A 52 12.51 17.17 -4.04
C MET A 52 14.05 17.14 -4.03
N ALA A 53 14.68 18.08 -3.34
CA ALA A 53 16.14 18.10 -3.19
C ALA A 53 16.65 16.95 -2.31
N GLU A 54 15.87 16.49 -1.33
CA GLU A 54 16.20 15.33 -0.50
C GLU A 54 16.10 14.04 -1.34
N ILE A 55 15.04 13.90 -2.15
CA ILE A 55 14.87 12.77 -3.07
C ILE A 55 16.05 12.67 -4.04
N GLU A 56 16.43 13.79 -4.69
CA GLU A 56 17.57 13.80 -5.62
C GLU A 56 18.91 13.44 -4.95
N ALA A 57 19.11 13.88 -3.70
CA ALA A 57 20.31 13.55 -2.94
C ALA A 57 20.35 12.07 -2.56
N ASP A 58 19.22 11.52 -2.11
CA ASP A 58 19.08 10.10 -1.79
C ASP A 58 19.27 9.23 -3.03
N GLU A 59 18.65 9.58 -4.16
CA GLU A 59 18.85 8.88 -5.45
C GLU A 59 20.33 8.86 -5.85
N ALA A 60 21.03 10.00 -5.76
CA ALA A 60 22.46 10.06 -6.07
C ALA A 60 23.31 9.18 -5.13
N GLN A 61 22.92 9.08 -3.84
CA GLN A 61 23.58 8.19 -2.89
C GLN A 61 23.35 6.71 -3.25
N TRP A 62 22.12 6.35 -3.63
CA TRP A 62 21.80 5.00 -4.10
C TRP A 62 22.56 4.64 -5.37
N ASP A 63 22.62 5.54 -6.35
CA ASP A 63 23.39 5.34 -7.58
C ASP A 63 24.88 5.11 -7.30
N ALA A 64 25.47 5.92 -6.42
CA ALA A 64 26.87 5.77 -6.04
C ALA A 64 27.13 4.42 -5.34
N LEU A 65 26.23 3.98 -4.46
CA LEU A 65 26.33 2.68 -3.79
C LEU A 65 26.21 1.52 -4.78
N LEU A 66 25.20 1.58 -5.65
CA LEU A 66 24.90 0.53 -6.63
C LEU A 66 25.93 0.44 -7.76
N ALA A 67 26.67 1.52 -8.03
CA ALA A 67 27.79 1.50 -8.97
C ALA A 67 29.01 0.71 -8.47
N THR A 68 29.04 0.30 -7.20
CA THR A 68 30.17 -0.45 -6.66
C THR A 68 30.10 -1.95 -6.99
N ASP A 69 31.25 -2.55 -7.30
CA ASP A 69 31.34 -4.01 -7.53
C ASP A 69 30.86 -4.82 -6.32
N ALA A 70 31.11 -4.32 -5.10
CA ALA A 70 30.66 -4.95 -3.86
C ALA A 70 29.13 -5.00 -3.75
N ALA A 71 28.43 -3.94 -4.17
CA ALA A 71 26.97 -3.92 -4.19
C ALA A 71 26.41 -4.88 -5.25
N GLN A 72 27.04 -4.96 -6.42
CA GLN A 72 26.64 -5.91 -7.46
C GLN A 72 26.75 -7.36 -6.98
N ILE A 73 27.90 -7.73 -6.40
CA ILE A 73 28.11 -9.07 -5.84
C ILE A 73 27.09 -9.38 -4.73
N LEU A 74 26.78 -8.40 -3.87
CA LEU A 74 25.79 -8.59 -2.80
C LEU A 74 24.39 -8.84 -3.39
N LEU A 75 23.97 -8.07 -4.39
CA LEU A 75 22.68 -8.22 -5.05
C LEU A 75 22.57 -9.56 -5.79
N GLU A 76 23.63 -10.01 -6.45
CA GLU A 76 23.70 -11.34 -7.07
C GLU A 76 23.48 -12.45 -6.04
N ASN A 77 24.16 -12.38 -4.90
CA ASN A 77 23.98 -13.35 -3.81
C ASN A 77 22.55 -13.35 -3.26
N LEU A 78 21.93 -12.18 -3.07
CA LEU A 78 20.55 -12.06 -2.61
C LEU A 78 19.56 -12.62 -3.63
N ALA A 79 19.82 -12.42 -4.93
CA ALA A 79 19.01 -12.99 -6.00
C ALA A 79 19.10 -14.52 -6.02
N ASP A 80 20.31 -15.06 -5.85
CA ASP A 80 20.54 -16.50 -5.78
C ASP A 80 19.86 -17.14 -4.55
N GLU A 81 19.93 -16.48 -3.40
CA GLU A 81 19.23 -16.90 -2.18
C GLU A 81 17.71 -16.91 -2.37
N ALA A 82 17.14 -15.81 -2.86
CA ALA A 82 15.70 -15.72 -3.12
C ALA A 82 15.22 -16.78 -4.12
N LEU A 83 16.02 -17.06 -5.16
CA LEU A 83 15.73 -18.11 -6.13
C LEU A 83 15.82 -19.51 -5.51
N ALA A 84 16.79 -19.75 -4.63
CA ALA A 84 16.92 -21.00 -3.90
C ALA A 84 15.70 -21.23 -2.98
N GLU A 85 15.27 -20.21 -2.23
CA GLU A 85 14.09 -20.27 -1.38
C GLU A 85 12.81 -20.53 -2.18
N TYR A 86 12.65 -19.85 -3.32
CA TYR A 86 11.51 -20.08 -4.22
C TYR A 86 11.48 -21.53 -4.72
N ARG A 87 12.62 -22.04 -5.18
CA ARG A 87 12.75 -23.44 -5.65
C ARG A 87 12.53 -24.45 -4.54
N ALA A 88 12.92 -24.13 -3.30
CA ALA A 88 12.68 -24.96 -2.13
C ALA A 88 11.23 -24.89 -1.61
N GLY A 89 10.38 -24.02 -2.19
CA GLY A 89 9.02 -23.79 -1.72
C GLY A 89 8.94 -23.12 -0.35
N ALA A 90 10.01 -22.44 0.07
CA ALA A 90 10.08 -21.69 1.33
C ALA A 90 9.44 -20.30 1.21
N THR A 91 9.04 -19.89 0.01
CA THR A 91 8.37 -18.62 -0.22
C THR A 91 6.88 -18.70 0.07
N ARG A 92 6.31 -17.60 0.58
CA ARG A 92 4.88 -17.47 0.79
C ARG A 92 4.24 -16.84 -0.45
N PRO A 93 3.26 -17.50 -1.11
CA PRO A 93 2.55 -16.87 -2.19
C PRO A 93 1.80 -15.65 -1.67
N MET A 94 1.78 -14.58 -2.46
CA MET A 94 0.99 -13.38 -2.19
C MET A 94 -0.01 -13.21 -3.34
N ALA A 95 -1.26 -12.95 -3.01
CA ALA A 95 -2.36 -12.73 -3.94
C ALA A 95 -2.90 -11.32 -3.79
N PHE A 96 -3.31 -10.72 -4.91
CA PHE A 96 -4.06 -9.48 -4.90
C PHE A 96 -5.55 -9.79 -4.83
N ARG A 97 -6.18 -9.53 -3.67
CA ARG A 97 -7.62 -9.72 -3.46
C ARG A 97 -8.24 -8.43 -2.97
N GLU A 98 -9.30 -8.00 -3.64
CA GLU A 98 -10.12 -6.86 -3.20
C GLU A 98 -9.32 -5.56 -2.96
N GLY A 99 -8.26 -5.35 -3.74
CA GLY A 99 -7.40 -4.17 -3.61
C GLY A 99 -6.26 -4.32 -2.58
N ARG A 100 -6.07 -5.49 -1.98
CA ARG A 100 -5.05 -5.75 -0.95
C ARG A 100 -4.13 -6.91 -1.34
N ILE A 101 -2.85 -6.76 -1.04
CA ILE A 101 -1.88 -7.87 -1.11
C ILE A 101 -2.07 -8.71 0.15
N VAL A 102 -2.54 -9.94 -0.02
CA VAL A 102 -2.76 -10.90 1.06
C VAL A 102 -1.95 -12.16 0.80
N PRO A 103 -1.59 -12.93 1.83
CA PRO A 103 -1.14 -14.30 1.65
C PRO A 103 -2.09 -15.11 0.74
N GLY A 104 -1.51 -15.77 -0.25
CA GLY A 104 -2.19 -16.54 -1.31
C GLY A 104 -2.92 -17.78 -0.81
#